data_AF-A0A4Q4XVW0-F1
#
_entry.id   AF-A0A4Q4XVW0-F1
#
_cell.length_a   1.000
_cell.length_b   1.000
_cell.length_c   1.000
_cell.angle_alpha   90.00
_cell.angle_beta   90.00
_cell.angle_gamma   90.00
#
_symmetry.space_group_name_H-M   'P 1'
#
loop_
_entity.id
_entity.type
_entity.pdbx_description
1 polymer ?
#
loop_
_entity_poly.entity_id
_entity_poly.type
_entity_poly.pdbx_seq_one_letter_code
_entity_poly.pdbx_strand_id
1 'polypeptide(L)'
;MATGVAPPLISVAMAMAMPAVRDAFHAVVHNTAVNLDAYTAAHITHPNGKAQADLVRAAYVWAGRRHEAAYVQARGTRTAADDHENLAAIAKVFTGPERSLPLYVPADQRRY
;
A
#
# COMPACT_ATOMS: atom_id res chain seq x y z
N MET A 1 -24.25 10.04 -25.04
CA MET A 1 -23.08 10.92 -25.26
C MET A 1 -22.33 11.01 -23.94
N ALA A 2 -21.20 10.31 -23.82
CA ALA A 2 -20.35 10.40 -22.63
C ALA A 2 -19.48 11.66 -22.77
N THR A 3 -19.57 12.56 -21.80
CA THR A 3 -18.68 13.72 -21.68
C THR A 3 -17.27 13.21 -21.43
N GLY A 4 -16.45 13.17 -22.48
CA GLY A 4 -15.07 12.68 -22.44
C GLY A 4 -14.15 13.66 -21.73
N VAL A 5 -14.17 13.65 -20.39
CA VAL A 5 -13.10 14.27 -19.59
C VAL A 5 -11.94 13.28 -19.59
N ALA A 6 -10.77 13.71 -20.08
CA ALA A 6 -9.58 12.89 -20.02
C ALA A 6 -9.25 12.56 -18.53
N PRO A 7 -8.81 11.33 -18.22
CA PRO A 7 -8.43 11.01 -16.85
C PRO A 7 -7.31 11.94 -16.37
N PRO A 8 -7.29 12.30 -15.08
CA PRO A 8 -6.28 13.21 -14.55
C PRO A 8 -4.89 12.58 -14.66
N LEU A 9 -3.91 13.40 -15.07
CA LEU A 9 -2.49 13.04 -15.03
C LEU A 9 -1.89 13.59 -13.73
N ILE A 10 -1.24 12.72 -12.96
CA ILE A 10 -0.49 13.10 -11.76
C ILE A 10 0.98 12.74 -11.97
N SER A 11 1.87 13.70 -11.76
CA SER A 11 3.32 13.50 -11.75
C SER A 11 3.90 13.99 -10.43
N VAL A 12 4.94 13.31 -9.96
CA VAL A 12 5.68 13.67 -8.74
C VAL A 12 7.16 13.75 -9.09
N ALA A 13 7.77 14.90 -8.82
CA ALA A 13 9.23 15.05 -8.94
C ALA A 13 9.92 14.38 -7.75
N MET A 14 10.96 13.61 -8.04
CA MET A 14 11.76 12.93 -7.01
C MET A 14 13.22 13.37 -7.11
N ALA A 15 13.86 13.52 -5.96
CA ALA A 15 15.29 13.77 -5.84
C ALA A 15 15.84 13.02 -4.62
N MET A 16 17.16 12.86 -4.56
CA MET A 16 17.83 12.23 -3.42
C MET A 16 17.66 13.10 -2.18
N ALA A 17 17.09 12.54 -1.11
CA ALA A 17 16.92 13.26 0.14
C ALA A 17 18.28 13.45 0.82
N MET A 18 18.65 14.71 1.08
CA MET A 18 19.86 15.07 1.80
C MET A 18 19.50 15.75 3.13
N PRO A 19 20.23 15.50 4.23
CA PRO A 19 19.89 16.04 5.55
C PRO A 19 19.73 17.57 5.56
N ALA A 20 20.57 18.29 4.80
CA ALA A 20 20.60 19.75 4.77
C ALA A 20 19.36 20.40 4.12
N VAL A 21 18.55 19.65 3.38
CA VAL A 21 17.38 20.16 2.64
C VAL A 21 16.13 19.32 2.91
N ARG A 22 16.09 18.60 4.03
CA ARG A 22 14.99 17.67 4.34
C ARG A 22 13.62 18.36 4.38
N ASP A 23 13.59 19.61 4.83
CA ASP A 23 12.36 20.42 4.94
C ASP A 23 11.84 20.90 3.59
N ALA A 24 12.61 20.73 2.50
CA ALA A 24 12.17 21.04 1.14
C ALA A 24 11.33 19.92 0.51
N PHE A 25 11.20 18.75 1.16
CA PHE A 25 10.47 17.60 0.62
C PHE A 25 9.13 17.39 1.32
N HIS A 26 8.08 17.11 0.54
CA HIS A 26 6.78 16.72 1.10
C HIS A 26 6.82 15.39 1.85
N ALA A 27 7.63 14.44 1.37
CA ALA A 27 7.81 13.12 1.97
C ALA A 27 9.13 12.49 1.52
N VAL A 28 9.57 11.46 2.25
CA VAL A 28 10.71 10.63 1.89
C VAL A 28 10.22 9.21 1.61
N VAL A 29 10.50 8.69 0.41
CA VAL A 29 10.24 7.29 0.09
C VAL A 29 11.38 6.45 0.64
N HIS A 30 11.08 5.62 1.63
CA HIS A 30 12.09 4.78 2.28
C HIS A 30 12.41 3.51 1.52
N ASN A 31 11.42 2.95 0.83
CA ASN A 31 11.59 1.78 0.01
C ASN A 31 10.41 1.61 -0.95
N THR A 32 10.61 0.84 -2.02
CA THR A 32 9.58 0.31 -2.90
C THR A 32 9.81 -1.19 -3.07
N ALA A 33 8.74 -1.96 -3.28
CA ALA A 33 8.84 -3.39 -3.49
C ALA A 33 7.75 -3.84 -4.45
N VAL A 34 8.02 -4.92 -5.19
CA VAL A 34 7.08 -5.57 -6.09
C VAL A 34 7.15 -7.09 -5.94
N ASN A 35 6.03 -7.77 -6.05
CA ASN A 35 5.96 -9.23 -6.16
C ASN A 35 4.72 -9.64 -6.99
N LEU A 36 4.42 -10.95 -7.00
CA LEU A 36 3.31 -11.52 -7.75
C LEU A 36 2.55 -12.52 -6.86
N ASP A 37 1.23 -12.59 -7.04
CA ASP A 37 0.35 -13.53 -6.33
C ASP A 37 0.64 -15.01 -6.64
N ALA A 38 1.31 -15.27 -7.77
CA ALA A 38 1.70 -16.58 -8.26
C ALA A 38 0.50 -17.55 -8.36
N TYR A 39 0.68 -18.82 -8.02
CA TYR A 39 -0.40 -19.80 -8.05
C TYR A 39 -1.43 -19.54 -6.95
N THR A 40 -2.70 -19.50 -7.34
CA THR A 40 -3.86 -19.46 -6.45
C THR A 40 -4.80 -20.62 -6.77
N ALA A 41 -5.45 -21.19 -5.74
CA ALA A 41 -6.27 -22.38 -5.90
C ALA A 41 -7.59 -22.12 -6.67
N ALA A 42 -8.10 -20.89 -6.65
CA ALA A 42 -9.36 -20.53 -7.29
C ALA A 42 -9.19 -20.23 -8.79
N HIS A 43 -8.46 -19.17 -9.15
CA HIS A 43 -8.17 -18.77 -10.52
C HIS A 43 -7.09 -17.68 -10.55
N ILE A 44 -6.43 -17.47 -11.70
CA ILE A 44 -5.28 -16.55 -11.86
C ILE A 44 -5.54 -15.10 -11.43
N THR A 45 -6.78 -14.62 -11.49
CA THR A 45 -7.16 -13.26 -11.05
C THR A 45 -7.63 -13.20 -9.59
N HIS A 46 -7.60 -14.31 -8.85
CA HIS A 46 -7.96 -14.33 -7.44
C HIS A 46 -6.81 -13.72 -6.61
N PRO A 47 -7.09 -12.77 -5.71
CA PRO A 47 -6.08 -12.14 -4.87
C PRO A 47 -5.38 -13.15 -3.93
N ASN A 48 -4.11 -12.91 -3.63
CA ASN A 48 -3.35 -13.69 -2.64
C ASN A 48 -2.89 -12.83 -1.45
N GLY A 49 -3.65 -12.85 -0.35
CA GLY A 49 -3.32 -12.08 0.86
C GLY A 49 -1.99 -12.49 1.50
N LYS A 50 -1.52 -13.74 1.33
CA LYS A 50 -0.18 -14.13 1.79
C LYS A 50 0.90 -13.41 1.00
N ALA A 51 0.80 -13.41 -0.34
CA ALA A 51 1.75 -12.70 -1.20
C ALA A 51 1.75 -11.20 -0.89
N GLN A 52 0.57 -10.59 -0.67
CA GLN A 52 0.47 -9.19 -0.27
C GLN A 52 1.14 -8.91 1.09
N ALA A 53 0.90 -9.75 2.10
CA ALA A 53 1.54 -9.59 3.41
C ALA A 53 3.06 -9.73 3.32
N ASP A 54 3.55 -10.73 2.56
CA ASP A 54 4.97 -10.97 2.38
C ASP A 54 5.66 -9.82 1.64
N LEU A 55 5.00 -9.22 0.65
CA LEU A 55 5.47 -8.00 -0.02
C LEU A 55 5.72 -6.87 0.97
N VAL A 56 4.72 -6.59 1.83
CA VAL A 56 4.81 -5.48 2.78
C VAL A 56 5.90 -5.76 3.81
N ARG A 57 6.02 -7.00 4.33
CA ARG A 57 7.12 -7.35 5.24
C ARG A 57 8.48 -7.15 4.59
N ALA A 58 8.66 -7.61 3.35
CA ALA A 58 9.92 -7.44 2.61
C ALA A 58 10.26 -5.95 2.44
N ALA A 59 9.26 -5.12 2.11
CA ALA A 59 9.46 -3.68 1.97
C ALA A 59 9.98 -3.02 3.26
N TYR A 60 9.45 -3.41 4.43
CA TYR A 60 9.92 -2.89 5.73
C TYR A 60 11.29 -3.43 6.14
N VAL A 61 11.53 -4.73 5.92
CA VAL A 61 12.82 -5.38 6.20
C VAL A 61 13.94 -4.71 5.40
N TRP A 62 13.74 -4.51 4.10
CA TRP A 62 14.73 -3.85 3.24
C TRP A 62 14.90 -2.36 3.56
N ALA A 63 13.86 -1.71 4.09
CA ALA A 63 13.97 -0.34 4.61
C ALA A 63 14.71 -0.26 5.96
N GLY A 64 14.98 -1.40 6.62
CA GLY A 64 15.52 -1.44 7.98
C GLY A 64 14.57 -0.87 9.03
N ARG A 65 13.26 -1.07 8.87
CA ARG A 65 12.23 -0.44 9.72
C ARG A 65 11.28 -1.44 10.36
N ARG A 66 10.83 -1.10 11.57
CA ARG A 66 9.74 -1.79 12.26
C ARG A 66 8.41 -1.47 11.58
N HIS A 67 7.45 -2.37 11.68
CA HIS A 67 6.14 -2.28 11.01
C HIS A 67 5.18 -1.36 11.79
N GLU A 68 5.64 -0.15 12.11
CA GLU A 68 4.95 0.81 12.99
C GLU A 68 4.28 1.92 12.18
N ALA A 69 3.46 1.54 11.19
CA ALA A 69 2.70 2.51 10.43
C ALA A 69 1.52 3.06 11.26
N ALA A 70 1.32 4.37 11.23
CA ALA A 70 0.08 5.00 11.70
C ALA A 70 -1.03 4.94 10.65
N TYR A 71 -0.65 4.86 9.37
CA TYR A 71 -1.54 4.98 8.23
C TYR A 71 -1.10 4.04 7.09
N VAL A 72 -2.06 3.35 6.47
CA VAL A 72 -1.85 2.52 5.27
C VAL A 72 -2.95 2.83 4.26
N GLN A 73 -2.59 3.41 3.12
CA GLN A 73 -3.53 3.60 2.01
C GLN A 73 -3.81 2.23 1.38
N ALA A 74 -5.02 1.70 1.59
CA ALA A 74 -5.46 0.46 0.97
C ALA A 74 -5.73 0.66 -0.53
N ARG A 75 -5.72 -0.45 -1.27
CA ARG A 75 -5.99 -0.46 -2.71
C ARG A 75 -7.45 -0.08 -3.02
N GLY A 76 -8.40 -0.74 -2.34
CA GLY A 76 -9.84 -0.56 -2.53
C GLY A 76 -10.31 -0.83 -3.97
N THR A 77 -10.63 -2.07 -4.31
CA THR A 77 -11.04 -2.43 -5.69
C THR A 77 -12.55 -2.62 -5.85
N ARG A 78 -13.32 -2.44 -4.77
CA ARG A 78 -14.79 -2.56 -4.70
C ARG A 78 -15.30 -3.99 -4.93
N THR A 79 -14.45 -5.01 -4.76
CA THR A 79 -14.92 -6.40 -4.67
C THR A 79 -14.75 -6.88 -3.23
N ALA A 80 -15.79 -7.54 -2.71
CA ALA A 80 -15.75 -8.03 -1.34
C ALA A 80 -14.58 -9.00 -1.09
N ALA A 81 -14.22 -9.80 -2.10
CA ALA A 81 -13.10 -10.73 -2.03
C ALA A 81 -11.75 -9.99 -1.94
N ASP A 82 -11.50 -9.01 -2.80
CA ASP A 82 -10.24 -8.25 -2.79
C ASP A 82 -10.11 -7.41 -1.53
N ASP A 83 -11.18 -6.73 -1.10
CA ASP A 83 -11.16 -5.88 0.09
C ASP A 83 -10.89 -6.75 1.34
N HIS A 84 -11.48 -7.95 1.41
CA HIS A 84 -11.20 -8.91 2.48
C HIS A 84 -9.73 -9.36 2.49
N GLU A 85 -9.19 -9.81 1.36
CA GLU A 85 -7.79 -10.25 1.27
C GLU A 85 -6.81 -9.11 1.56
N ASN A 86 -7.08 -7.89 1.07
CA ASN A 86 -6.22 -6.74 1.28
C ASN A 86 -6.21 -6.30 2.75
N LEU A 87 -7.38 -6.19 3.39
CA LEU A 87 -7.46 -5.83 4.80
C LEU A 87 -6.89 -6.93 5.70
N ALA A 88 -7.11 -8.21 5.38
CA ALA A 88 -6.51 -9.32 6.11
C ALA A 88 -4.99 -9.31 6.02
N ALA A 89 -4.42 -9.03 4.84
CA ALA A 89 -2.98 -8.89 4.66
C ALA A 89 -2.40 -7.72 5.46
N ILE A 90 -3.04 -6.54 5.42
CA ILE A 90 -2.64 -5.36 6.21
C ILE A 90 -2.68 -5.70 7.71
N ALA A 91 -3.77 -6.30 8.18
CA ALA A 91 -3.90 -6.70 9.57
C ALA A 91 -2.76 -7.65 9.99
N LYS A 92 -2.47 -8.68 9.17
CA LYS A 92 -1.41 -9.67 9.45
C LYS A 92 0.01 -9.08 9.55
N VAL A 93 0.23 -7.87 9.03
CA VAL A 93 1.54 -7.22 9.05
C VAL A 93 1.64 -6.16 10.14
N PHE A 94 0.56 -5.41 10.38
CA PHE A 94 0.58 -4.20 11.19
C PHE A 94 -0.17 -4.30 12.52
N THR A 95 -0.90 -5.39 12.78
CA THR A 95 -1.56 -5.61 14.07
C THR A 95 -0.83 -6.67 14.90
N GLY A 96 -0.92 -6.54 16.21
CA GLY A 96 -0.25 -7.41 17.17
C GLY A 96 -0.34 -6.82 18.59
N PRO A 97 0.02 -7.59 19.62
CA PRO A 97 -0.09 -7.18 21.02
C PRO A 97 0.74 -5.93 21.35
N GLU A 98 1.82 -5.68 20.61
CA GLU A 98 2.71 -4.52 20.79
C GLU A 98 2.13 -3.21 20.24
N ARG A 99 1.02 -3.27 19.49
CA ARG A 99 0.42 -2.07 18.89
C ARG A 99 -0.50 -1.37 19.91
N SER A 100 -0.12 -0.15 20.28
CA SER A 100 -0.86 0.67 21.26
C SER A 100 -1.83 1.70 20.63
N LEU A 101 -1.65 2.04 19.35
CA LEU A 101 -2.47 3.03 18.65
C LEU A 101 -3.28 2.39 17.52
N PRO A 102 -4.46 2.92 17.16
CA PRO A 102 -5.20 2.47 15.98
C PRO A 102 -4.37 2.55 14.69
N LEU A 103 -4.67 1.71 13.71
CA LEU A 103 -4.16 1.82 12.34
C LEU A 103 -5.23 2.45 11.45
N TYR A 104 -4.92 3.58 10.81
CA TYR A 104 -5.83 4.20 9.85
C TYR A 104 -5.65 3.58 8.47
N VAL A 105 -6.72 2.97 7.93
CA VAL A 105 -6.69 2.26 6.64
C VAL A 105 -7.79 2.77 5.72
N PRO A 106 -7.66 3.97 5.14
CA PRO A 106 -8.61 4.43 4.15
C PRO A 106 -8.37 3.76 2.80
N ALA A 107 -9.41 3.76 1.96
CA ALA A 107 -9.35 3.43 0.55
C ALA A 107 -9.94 4.61 -0.23
N ASP A 108 -9.17 5.21 -1.15
CA ASP A 108 -9.74 6.23 -2.04
C ASP A 108 -10.53 5.54 -3.16
N GLN A 109 -11.73 6.03 -3.41
CA GLN A 109 -12.71 5.51 -4.37
C GLN A 109 -13.25 6.61 -5.29
N ARG A 110 -12.64 7.80 -5.30
CA ARG A 110 -13.12 8.94 -6.06
C ARG A 110 -13.23 8.57 -7.55
N ARG A 111 -14.47 8.57 -8.05
CA ARG A 111 -14.77 8.67 -9.48
C ARG A 111 -14.46 10.10 -9.91
N TYR A 112 -13.59 10.28 -10.88
CA TYR A 112 -13.62 11.44 -11.75
C TYR A 112 -14.68 11.21 -12.83
#